data_AF-A0A081BSG7-F1
#
_entry.id   AF-A0A081BSG7-F1
#
_cell.length_a   1.000
_cell.length_b   1.000
_cell.length_c   1.000
_cell.angle_alpha   90.00
_cell.angle_beta   90.00
_cell.angle_gamma   90.00
#
_symmetry.space_group_name_H-M   'P 1'
#
loop_
_entity.id
_entity.type
_entity.pdbx_description
1 polymer ?
#
loop_
_entity_poly.entity_id
_entity_poly.type
_entity_poly.pdbx_seq_one_letter_code
_entity_poly.pdbx_strand_id
1 'polypeptide(L)'
;MQHELRQNNYAPLIQFAILSITLLLLYYPTFHMFIYDWSNDDNYSHGFLVPVIVAYLIWTKKERLRALSPLPSLWGIPILLLGLSMYLVGTIGAEWFLKRASLIIVLGGVVLYLYGKAYLRLLLFPLLFLMFMVPLPAIIYSGLAFKLQLFVSIVSTKLIALAGIPIFREGNILYVSSGPLAVEEACSGMRSIMALLALSALFAYLMYDSRLKQWILVVSALPIAVITNIIRVTTTGIVAHYWGKAFAEGILHESFGWLVFVIAFVLLFLLGKLLDWLFPTKKLSPQPAAISEESPRHE
;
A
#
# COMPACT_ATOMS: atom_id res chain seq x y z
N MET A 1 23.12 51.17 -11.59
CA MET A 1 22.86 50.16 -12.63
C MET A 1 23.89 49.05 -12.52
N GLN A 2 23.94 48.39 -11.37
CA GLN A 2 24.76 47.20 -11.15
C GLN A 2 23.82 46.01 -11.25
N HIS A 3 23.98 45.26 -12.34
CA HIS A 3 23.36 43.96 -12.53
C HIS A 3 23.60 43.12 -11.28
N GLU A 4 22.54 42.86 -10.51
CA GLU A 4 22.48 41.69 -9.65
C GLU A 4 22.68 40.48 -10.55
N LEU A 5 23.92 39.99 -10.61
CA LEU A 5 24.24 38.68 -11.13
C LEU A 5 23.53 37.68 -10.23
N ARG A 6 22.30 37.33 -10.62
CA ARG A 6 21.58 36.14 -10.18
C ARG A 6 22.47 34.96 -10.52
N GLN A 7 23.43 34.64 -9.64
CA GLN A 7 24.23 33.43 -9.74
C GLN A 7 23.22 32.28 -9.72
N ASN A 8 22.96 31.70 -10.89
CA ASN A 8 22.20 30.47 -10.99
C ASN A 8 23.00 29.41 -10.22
N ASN A 9 22.62 29.21 -8.97
CA ASN A 9 23.23 28.21 -8.11
C ASN A 9 22.73 26.84 -8.58
N TYR A 10 23.41 26.26 -9.59
CA TYR A 10 23.11 24.94 -10.12
C TYR A 10 23.55 23.81 -9.18
N ALA A 11 24.32 24.11 -8.11
CA ALA A 11 24.83 23.13 -7.16
C ALA A 11 23.77 22.17 -6.59
N PRO A 12 22.58 22.62 -6.10
CA PRO A 12 21.53 21.71 -5.64
C PRO A 12 20.97 20.80 -6.76
N LEU A 13 20.88 21.31 -7.98
CA LEU A 13 20.41 20.52 -9.14
C LEU A 13 21.43 19.44 -9.52
N ILE A 14 22.72 19.79 -9.54
CA ILE A 14 23.81 18.84 -9.82
C ILE A 14 23.87 17.78 -8.73
N GLN A 15 23.80 18.18 -7.45
CA GLN A 15 23.79 17.25 -6.32
C GLN A 15 22.60 16.28 -6.40
N PHE A 16 21.40 16.79 -6.70
CA PHE A 16 20.21 15.97 -6.90
C PHE A 16 20.38 14.99 -8.08
N ALA A 17 20.93 15.46 -9.21
CA ALA A 17 21.17 14.63 -10.38
C ALA A 17 22.17 13.50 -10.08
N ILE A 18 23.31 13.82 -9.44
CA ILE A 18 24.32 12.82 -9.05
C ILE A 18 23.70 11.77 -8.12
N LEU A 19 23.01 12.20 -7.06
CA LEU A 19 22.38 11.27 -6.12
C LEU A 19 21.33 10.38 -6.80
N SER A 20 20.51 10.95 -7.68
CA SER A 20 19.50 10.20 -8.42
C SER A 20 20.16 9.16 -9.34
N ILE A 21 21.19 9.54 -10.07
CA ILE A 21 21.94 8.62 -10.94
C ILE A 21 22.62 7.53 -10.12
N THR A 22 23.28 7.88 -9.00
CA THR A 22 23.93 6.89 -8.13
C THR A 22 22.93 5.89 -7.57
N LEU A 23 21.77 6.35 -7.10
CA LEU A 23 20.71 5.45 -6.60
C LEU A 23 20.15 4.58 -7.72
N LEU A 24 19.91 5.14 -8.91
CA LEU A 24 19.41 4.38 -10.06
C LEU A 24 20.40 3.28 -10.49
N LEU A 25 21.70 3.59 -10.53
CA LEU A 25 22.73 2.61 -10.86
C LEU A 25 22.86 1.53 -9.79
N LEU A 26 22.90 1.92 -8.50
CA LEU A 26 23.00 0.99 -7.38
C LEU A 26 21.80 0.03 -7.33
N TYR A 27 20.58 0.57 -7.52
CA TYR A 27 19.33 -0.20 -7.43
C TYR A 27 18.83 -0.70 -8.79
N TYR A 28 19.60 -0.58 -9.88
CA TYR A 28 19.18 -1.02 -11.21
C TYR A 28 18.66 -2.48 -11.22
N PRO A 29 19.36 -3.47 -10.62
CA PRO A 29 18.85 -4.85 -10.55
C PRO A 29 17.53 -4.96 -9.77
N THR A 30 17.36 -4.12 -8.76
CA THR A 30 16.15 -4.10 -7.92
C THR A 30 14.97 -3.51 -8.69
N PHE A 31 15.17 -2.44 -9.45
CA PHE A 31 14.14 -1.87 -10.33
C PHE A 31 13.74 -2.84 -11.45
N HIS A 32 14.72 -3.53 -12.06
CA HIS A 32 14.42 -4.57 -13.03
C HIS A 32 13.54 -5.67 -12.43
N MET A 33 13.87 -6.12 -11.22
CA MET A 33 13.08 -7.13 -10.52
C MET A 33 11.71 -6.62 -10.04
N PHE A 34 11.55 -5.33 -9.76
CA PHE A 34 10.22 -4.75 -9.52
C PHE A 34 9.35 -4.84 -10.77
N ILE A 35 9.88 -4.38 -11.91
CA ILE A 35 9.16 -4.41 -13.19
C ILE A 35 8.82 -5.85 -13.59
N TYR A 36 9.76 -6.78 -13.39
CA TYR A 36 9.53 -8.20 -13.65
C TYR A 36 8.36 -8.74 -12.81
N ASP A 37 8.38 -8.55 -11.49
CA ASP A 37 7.31 -9.06 -10.63
C ASP A 37 5.98 -8.38 -10.93
N TRP A 38 5.94 -7.07 -11.13
CA TRP A 38 4.68 -6.36 -11.39
C TRP A 38 4.07 -6.71 -12.77
N SER A 39 4.89 -7.11 -13.74
CA SER A 39 4.43 -7.52 -15.07
C SER A 39 4.06 -9.00 -15.17
N ASN A 40 4.67 -9.86 -14.34
CA ASN A 40 4.51 -11.32 -14.46
C ASN A 40 3.78 -11.97 -13.28
N ASP A 41 3.60 -11.26 -12.16
CA ASP A 41 2.80 -11.70 -11.02
C ASP A 41 1.63 -10.75 -10.80
N ASP A 42 0.45 -11.19 -11.21
CA ASP A 42 -0.78 -10.44 -11.06
C ASP A 42 -1.07 -10.01 -9.60
N ASN A 43 -0.57 -10.73 -8.59
CA ASN A 43 -0.71 -10.35 -7.18
C ASN A 43 -0.09 -9.00 -6.87
N TYR A 44 0.96 -8.63 -7.61
CA TYR A 44 1.74 -7.42 -7.40
C TYR A 44 1.61 -6.41 -8.55
N SER A 45 0.68 -6.64 -9.49
CA SER A 45 0.35 -5.70 -10.58
C SER A 45 0.06 -4.27 -10.11
N HIS A 46 -0.56 -4.11 -8.94
CA HIS A 46 -0.81 -2.81 -8.30
C HIS A 46 0.48 -2.03 -7.94
N GLY A 47 1.63 -2.71 -7.90
CA GLY A 47 2.93 -2.11 -7.62
C GLY A 47 3.32 -0.99 -8.58
N PHE A 48 2.90 -1.05 -9.85
CA PHE A 48 3.11 0.04 -10.81
C PHE A 48 2.46 1.37 -10.38
N LEU A 49 1.32 1.30 -9.69
CA LEU A 49 0.56 2.47 -9.27
C LEU A 49 1.18 3.13 -8.03
N VAL A 50 1.88 2.38 -7.20
CA VAL A 50 2.41 2.87 -5.92
C VAL A 50 3.41 4.03 -6.10
N PRO A 51 4.44 3.97 -6.97
CA PRO A 51 5.31 5.12 -7.24
C PRO A 51 4.57 6.35 -7.74
N VAL A 52 3.53 6.16 -8.56
CA VAL A 52 2.70 7.26 -9.10
C VAL A 52 1.92 7.93 -7.97
N ILE A 53 1.31 7.13 -7.09
CA ILE A 53 0.62 7.64 -5.89
C ILE A 53 1.61 8.39 -5.00
N VAL A 54 2.81 7.85 -4.77
CA VAL A 54 3.83 8.51 -3.95
C VAL A 54 4.26 9.84 -4.56
N ALA A 55 4.49 9.90 -5.87
CA ALA A 55 4.79 11.14 -6.57
C ALA A 55 3.66 12.17 -6.42
N TYR A 56 2.40 11.75 -6.56
CA TYR A 56 1.23 12.59 -6.32
C TYR A 56 1.15 13.08 -4.86
N LEU A 57 1.35 12.21 -3.88
CA LEU A 57 1.36 12.57 -2.45
C LEU A 57 2.47 13.58 -2.13
N ILE A 58 3.64 13.45 -2.75
CA ILE A 58 4.73 14.43 -2.61
C ILE A 58 4.34 15.75 -3.29
N TRP A 59 3.75 15.71 -4.47
CA TRP A 59 3.29 16.89 -5.20
C TRP A 59 2.26 17.70 -4.41
N THR A 60 1.27 17.05 -3.78
CA THR A 60 0.28 17.73 -2.93
C THR A 60 0.90 18.43 -1.72
N LYS A 61 2.12 18.04 -1.32
CA LYS A 61 2.87 18.65 -0.22
C LYS A 61 3.87 19.72 -0.66
N LYS A 62 3.97 20.03 -1.96
CA LYS A 62 5.02 20.91 -2.51
C LYS A 62 5.13 22.28 -1.82
N GLU A 63 4.00 22.93 -1.52
CA GLU A 63 4.02 24.27 -0.89
C GLU A 63 4.46 24.19 0.57
N ARG A 64 4.05 23.14 1.30
CA ARG A 64 4.54 22.88 2.66
C ARG A 64 6.03 22.55 2.68
N LEU A 65 6.53 21.81 1.68
CA LEU A 65 7.95 21.50 1.51
C LEU A 65 8.78 22.74 1.17
N ARG A 66 8.24 23.67 0.38
CA ARG A 66 8.87 24.95 0.03
C ARG A 66 8.92 25.93 1.20
N ALA A 67 7.94 25.88 2.10
CA ALA A 67 7.90 26.70 3.31
C ALA A 67 8.93 26.26 4.38
N LEU A 68 9.47 25.05 4.26
CA LEU A 68 10.52 24.56 5.16
C LEU A 68 11.90 25.03 4.67
N SER A 69 12.77 25.35 5.62
CA SER A 69 14.21 25.52 5.35
C SER A 69 14.93 24.19 5.58
N PRO A 70 15.76 23.71 4.62
CA PRO A 70 16.55 22.50 4.80
C PRO A 70 17.49 22.63 6.00
N LEU A 71 17.44 21.66 6.92
CA LEU A 71 18.33 21.58 8.07
C LEU A 71 18.98 20.18 8.11
N PRO A 72 20.10 19.99 7.38
CA PRO A 72 20.80 18.70 7.27
C PRO A 72 21.03 18.03 8.62
N SER A 73 20.95 16.71 8.68
CA SER A 73 21.13 15.96 9.93
C SER A 73 22.05 14.77 9.77
N LEU A 74 23.14 14.73 10.55
CA LEU A 74 24.07 13.59 10.57
C LEU A 74 23.41 12.27 11.01
N TRP A 75 22.26 12.34 11.67
CA TRP A 75 21.43 11.15 11.96
C TRP A 75 20.92 10.44 10.71
N GLY A 76 20.96 11.08 9.54
CA GLY A 76 20.73 10.41 8.26
C GLY A 76 21.79 9.37 7.92
N ILE A 77 23.05 9.55 8.38
CA ILE A 77 24.16 8.62 8.08
C ILE A 77 23.90 7.22 8.66
N PRO A 78 23.57 7.05 9.96
CA PRO A 78 23.21 5.73 10.48
C PRO A 78 22.06 5.06 9.73
N ILE A 79 21.05 5.82 9.29
CA ILE A 79 19.91 5.28 8.54
C ILE A 79 20.34 4.84 7.13
N LEU A 80 21.17 5.64 6.46
CA LEU A 80 21.77 5.28 5.17
C LEU A 80 22.62 4.03 5.28
N LEU A 81 23.49 3.95 6.28
CA LEU A 81 24.32 2.78 6.53
C LEU A 81 23.45 1.54 6.81
N LEU A 82 22.40 1.67 7.62
CA LEU A 82 21.44 0.58 7.84
C LEU A 82 20.81 0.10 6.53
N GLY A 83 20.31 1.02 5.69
CA GLY A 83 19.74 0.67 4.40
C GLY A 83 20.76 0.00 3.47
N LEU A 84 21.98 0.53 3.37
CA LEU A 84 23.04 -0.07 2.55
C LEU A 84 23.49 -1.43 3.08
N SER A 85 23.56 -1.61 4.40
CA SER A 85 23.81 -2.91 5.03
C SER A 85 22.69 -3.91 4.73
N MET A 86 21.42 -3.49 4.79
CA MET A 86 20.29 -4.33 4.37
C MET A 86 20.41 -4.74 2.90
N TYR A 87 20.76 -3.80 2.01
CA TYR A 87 20.99 -4.10 0.59
C TYR A 87 22.11 -5.13 0.39
N LEU A 88 23.23 -4.95 1.11
CA LEU A 88 24.37 -5.87 1.06
C LEU A 88 24.00 -7.26 1.59
N VAL A 89 23.38 -7.34 2.76
CA VAL A 89 22.92 -8.61 3.36
C VAL A 89 21.90 -9.29 2.45
N GLY A 90 20.95 -8.56 1.87
CA GLY A 90 20.00 -9.10 0.90
C GLY A 90 20.68 -9.60 -0.37
N THR A 91 21.80 -8.97 -0.77
CA THR A 91 22.62 -9.42 -1.90
C THR A 91 23.36 -10.71 -1.61
N ILE A 92 24.03 -10.79 -0.46
CA ILE A 92 24.78 -11.97 -0.05
C ILE A 92 23.83 -13.14 0.24
N GLY A 93 22.71 -12.88 0.90
CA GLY A 93 21.70 -13.88 1.26
C GLY A 93 20.71 -14.21 0.15
N ALA A 94 20.87 -13.66 -1.05
CA ALA A 94 19.93 -13.81 -2.18
C ALA A 94 18.47 -13.50 -1.84
N GLU A 95 18.23 -12.57 -0.91
CA GLU A 95 16.89 -12.22 -0.41
C GLU A 95 16.39 -10.91 -1.01
N TRP A 96 15.44 -11.02 -1.96
CA TRP A 96 14.91 -9.89 -2.71
C TRP A 96 14.08 -8.92 -1.88
N PHE A 97 13.31 -9.41 -0.88
CA PHE A 97 12.53 -8.54 -0.02
C PHE A 97 13.43 -7.52 0.69
N LEU A 98 14.57 -7.99 1.23
CA LEU A 98 15.48 -7.15 1.99
C LEU A 98 16.15 -6.09 1.09
N LYS A 99 16.55 -6.46 -0.14
CA LYS A 99 17.06 -5.51 -1.15
C LYS A 99 16.03 -4.46 -1.56
N ARG A 100 14.76 -4.84 -1.67
CA ARG A 100 13.68 -3.94 -2.07
C ARG A 100 13.30 -3.00 -0.95
N ALA A 101 13.16 -3.53 0.28
CA ALA A 101 12.87 -2.76 1.47
C ALA A 101 14.01 -1.78 1.81
N SER A 102 15.26 -2.13 1.51
CA SER A 102 16.40 -1.25 1.75
C SER A 102 16.32 0.06 0.97
N LEU A 103 15.72 0.08 -0.23
CA LEU A 103 15.51 1.29 -1.02
C LEU A 103 14.76 2.35 -0.20
N ILE A 104 13.71 1.93 0.52
CA ILE A 104 12.84 2.82 1.30
C ILE A 104 13.60 3.40 2.49
N ILE A 105 14.42 2.57 3.14
CA ILE A 105 15.30 3.01 4.24
C ILE A 105 16.36 3.99 3.73
N VAL A 106 16.99 3.70 2.59
CA VAL A 106 17.99 4.59 1.96
C VAL A 106 17.34 5.93 1.59
N LEU A 107 16.16 5.94 0.97
CA LEU A 107 15.44 7.17 0.64
C LEU A 107 15.13 8.01 1.89
N GLY A 108 14.67 7.37 2.98
CA GLY A 108 14.47 8.04 4.26
C GLY A 108 15.77 8.64 4.84
N GLY A 109 16.87 7.89 4.75
CA GLY A 109 18.21 8.33 5.16
C GLY A 109 18.71 9.53 4.34
N VAL A 110 18.53 9.51 3.01
CA VAL A 110 18.90 10.63 2.12
C VAL A 110 18.09 11.87 2.47
N VAL A 111 16.77 11.75 2.64
CA VAL A 111 15.90 12.87 3.02
C VAL A 111 16.35 13.46 4.36
N LEU A 112 16.61 12.62 5.36
CA LEU A 112 17.05 13.09 6.68
C LEU A 112 18.43 13.75 6.62
N TYR A 113 19.37 13.16 5.87
CA TYR A 113 20.73 13.66 5.74
C TYR A 113 20.76 15.04 5.10
N LEU A 114 20.03 15.22 3.98
CA LEU A 114 20.09 16.45 3.19
C LEU A 114 19.14 17.55 3.67
N TYR A 115 17.93 17.18 4.11
CA TYR A 115 16.86 18.15 4.37
C TYR A 115 16.41 18.18 5.82
N GLY A 116 16.71 17.13 6.60
CA GLY A 116 16.44 17.08 8.03
C GLY A 116 15.08 16.49 8.42
N LYS A 117 14.83 16.49 9.73
CA LYS A 117 13.68 15.82 10.35
C LYS A 117 12.34 16.39 9.91
N ALA A 118 12.25 17.69 9.64
CA ALA A 118 11.00 18.33 9.23
C ALA A 118 10.51 17.80 7.87
N TYR A 119 11.41 17.67 6.90
CA TYR A 119 11.13 17.06 5.59
C TYR A 119 10.78 15.59 5.74
N LEU A 120 11.56 14.83 6.51
CA LEU A 120 11.28 13.41 6.74
C LEU A 120 9.88 13.21 7.35
N ARG A 121 9.47 14.01 8.34
CA ARG A 121 8.11 13.91 8.92
C ARG A 121 7.02 14.17 7.90
N LEU A 122 7.20 15.15 7.01
CA LEU A 122 6.22 15.48 5.99
C LEU A 122 6.14 14.39 4.90
N LEU A 123 7.26 13.73 4.61
CA LEU A 123 7.44 12.67 3.62
C LEU A 123 7.30 11.25 4.19
N LEU A 124 7.13 11.09 5.50
CA LEU A 124 7.16 9.79 6.17
C LEU A 124 6.08 8.86 5.61
N PHE A 125 4.84 9.34 5.48
CA PHE A 125 3.77 8.53 4.91
C PHE A 125 4.03 8.17 3.43
N PRO A 126 4.33 9.11 2.51
CA PRO A 126 4.73 8.77 1.14
C PRO A 126 5.86 7.73 1.06
N LEU A 127 6.89 7.85 1.90
CA LEU A 127 8.00 6.89 1.94
C LEU A 127 7.56 5.51 2.43
N LEU A 128 6.79 5.44 3.53
CA LEU A 128 6.27 4.18 4.04
C LEU A 128 5.27 3.54 3.07
N PHE A 129 4.53 4.33 2.31
CA PHE A 129 3.58 3.84 1.30
C PHE A 129 4.28 3.07 0.17
N LEU A 130 5.57 3.36 -0.11
CA LEU A 130 6.37 2.55 -1.05
C LEU A 130 6.48 1.09 -0.61
N MET A 131 6.29 0.73 0.67
CA MET A 131 6.30 -0.67 1.11
C MET A 131 5.24 -1.52 0.39
N PHE A 132 4.12 -0.91 -0.05
CA PHE A 132 3.07 -1.63 -0.78
C PHE A 132 3.50 -2.07 -2.18
N MET A 133 4.58 -1.52 -2.75
CA MET A 133 5.13 -1.99 -4.03
C MET A 133 6.11 -3.15 -3.87
N VAL A 134 6.48 -3.48 -2.62
CA VAL A 134 7.49 -4.49 -2.29
C VAL A 134 6.84 -5.86 -2.10
N PRO A 135 7.11 -6.84 -2.98
CA PRO A 135 6.63 -8.19 -2.78
C PRO A 135 7.17 -8.80 -1.49
N LEU A 136 6.28 -9.41 -0.70
CA LEU A 136 6.63 -10.05 0.57
C LEU A 136 7.57 -11.24 0.35
N PRO A 137 8.39 -11.63 1.35
CA PRO A 137 9.19 -12.84 1.26
C PRO A 137 8.30 -14.05 0.98
N ALA A 138 8.71 -14.92 0.05
CA ALA A 138 7.90 -16.06 -0.41
C ALA A 138 7.39 -16.93 0.76
N ILE A 139 8.21 -17.15 1.78
CA ILE A 139 7.88 -17.95 2.97
C ILE A 139 6.72 -17.32 3.76
N ILE A 140 6.72 -15.99 3.90
CA ILE A 140 5.65 -15.27 4.61
C ILE A 140 4.39 -15.26 3.75
N TYR A 141 4.55 -14.98 2.45
CA TYR A 141 3.44 -14.93 1.51
C TYR A 141 2.71 -16.28 1.44
N SER A 142 3.41 -17.37 1.12
CA SER A 142 2.82 -18.71 0.98
C SER A 142 2.25 -19.22 2.30
N GLY A 143 2.95 -18.98 3.42
CA GLY A 143 2.46 -19.36 4.74
C GLY A 143 1.16 -18.65 5.12
N LEU A 144 1.02 -17.36 4.80
CA LEU A 144 -0.21 -16.61 5.05
C LEU A 144 -1.32 -17.00 4.08
N ALA A 145 -1.00 -17.13 2.80
CA ALA A 145 -1.94 -17.51 1.75
C ALA A 145 -2.57 -18.88 2.05
N PHE A 146 -1.76 -19.88 2.37
CA PHE A 146 -2.22 -21.22 2.72
C PHE A 146 -3.15 -21.23 3.94
N LYS A 147 -2.76 -20.54 5.03
CA LYS A 147 -3.59 -20.43 6.23
C LYS A 147 -4.94 -19.78 5.92
N LEU A 148 -4.93 -18.74 5.11
CA LEU A 148 -6.13 -18.04 4.69
C LEU A 148 -7.02 -18.93 3.81
N GLN A 149 -6.45 -19.65 2.85
CA GLN A 149 -7.20 -20.58 2.00
C GLN A 149 -7.89 -21.66 2.83
N LEU A 150 -7.20 -22.25 3.81
CA LEU A 150 -7.80 -23.25 4.69
C LEU A 150 -8.96 -22.65 5.49
N PHE A 151 -8.77 -21.47 6.06
CA PHE A 151 -9.82 -20.78 6.80
C PHE A 151 -11.05 -20.49 5.92
N VAL A 152 -10.82 -19.91 4.74
CA VAL A 152 -11.87 -19.59 3.77
C VAL A 152 -12.58 -20.87 3.34
N SER A 153 -11.85 -21.95 3.03
CA SER A 153 -12.42 -23.24 2.63
C SER A 153 -13.31 -23.83 3.71
N ILE A 154 -12.90 -23.77 4.97
CA ILE A 154 -13.69 -24.26 6.12
C ILE A 154 -15.02 -23.49 6.22
N VAL A 155 -14.96 -22.16 6.18
CA VAL A 155 -16.16 -21.34 6.32
C VAL A 155 -17.08 -21.49 5.11
N SER A 156 -16.54 -21.42 3.89
CA SER A 156 -17.32 -21.58 2.67
C SER A 156 -17.99 -22.94 2.57
N THR A 157 -17.33 -24.03 2.98
CA THR A 157 -17.95 -25.37 3.02
C THR A 157 -19.18 -25.40 3.92
N LYS A 158 -19.10 -24.77 5.11
CA LYS A 158 -20.25 -24.69 6.02
C LYS A 158 -21.40 -23.87 5.44
N LEU A 159 -21.09 -22.76 4.78
CA LEU A 159 -22.10 -21.90 4.16
C LEU A 159 -22.78 -22.58 2.96
N ILE A 160 -22.02 -23.30 2.13
CA ILE A 160 -22.57 -24.08 1.01
C ILE A 160 -23.43 -25.23 1.53
N ALA A 161 -22.98 -25.96 2.56
CA ALA A 161 -23.76 -27.02 3.18
C ALA A 161 -25.07 -26.49 3.80
N LEU A 162 -25.04 -25.30 4.41
CA LEU A 162 -26.23 -24.63 4.95
C LEU A 162 -27.24 -24.26 3.83
N ALA A 163 -26.77 -24.03 2.61
CA ALA A 163 -27.63 -23.84 1.44
C ALA A 163 -28.24 -25.15 0.89
N GLY A 164 -28.07 -26.28 1.59
CA GLY A 164 -28.61 -27.58 1.22
C GLY A 164 -27.84 -28.32 0.14
N ILE A 165 -26.63 -27.86 -0.20
CA ILE A 165 -25.80 -28.44 -1.27
C ILE A 165 -24.84 -29.47 -0.66
N PRO A 166 -24.87 -30.74 -1.11
CA PRO A 166 -23.88 -31.74 -0.71
C PRO A 166 -22.48 -31.31 -1.12
N ILE A 167 -21.57 -31.21 -0.15
CA ILE A 167 -20.21 -30.76 -0.38
C ILE A 167 -19.23 -31.50 0.54
N PHE A 168 -18.07 -31.86 -0.02
CA PHE A 168 -16.96 -32.44 0.72
C PHE A 168 -15.72 -31.54 0.59
N ARG A 169 -14.91 -31.42 1.64
CA ARG A 169 -13.71 -30.57 1.65
C ARG A 169 -12.49 -31.38 2.02
N GLU A 170 -11.47 -31.30 1.19
CA GLU A 170 -10.14 -31.85 1.46
C GLU A 170 -9.10 -30.72 1.36
N GLY A 171 -8.49 -30.34 2.48
CA GLY A 171 -7.60 -29.18 2.51
C GLY A 171 -8.30 -27.90 2.04
N ASN A 172 -7.78 -27.28 0.97
CA ASN A 172 -8.33 -26.11 0.30
C ASN A 172 -9.16 -26.45 -0.95
N ILE A 173 -9.47 -27.72 -1.20
CA ILE A 173 -10.28 -28.19 -2.34
C ILE A 173 -11.69 -28.53 -1.85
N LEU A 174 -12.69 -28.00 -2.57
CA LEU A 174 -14.11 -28.20 -2.33
C LEU A 174 -14.68 -29.09 -3.46
N TYR A 175 -15.18 -30.26 -3.11
CA TYR A 175 -15.79 -31.21 -4.03
C TYR A 175 -17.29 -30.98 -4.04
N VAL A 176 -17.79 -30.45 -5.16
CA VAL A 176 -19.21 -30.29 -5.48
C VAL A 176 -19.61 -31.27 -6.59
N SER A 177 -20.90 -31.40 -6.89
CA SER A 177 -21.41 -32.30 -7.94
C SER A 177 -20.77 -32.08 -9.31
N SER A 178 -20.34 -30.85 -9.61
CA SER A 178 -19.68 -30.48 -10.87
C SER A 178 -18.18 -30.76 -10.91
N GLY A 179 -17.60 -31.31 -9.84
CA GLY A 179 -16.16 -31.63 -9.73
C GLY A 179 -15.43 -30.84 -8.64
N PRO A 180 -14.10 -30.98 -8.56
CA PRO A 180 -13.28 -30.28 -7.57
C PRO A 180 -13.13 -28.79 -7.92
N LEU A 181 -13.32 -27.94 -6.91
CA LEU A 181 -13.09 -26.50 -6.92
C LEU A 181 -11.99 -26.19 -5.92
N ALA A 182 -10.78 -25.87 -6.41
CA ALA A 182 -9.71 -25.42 -5.53
C ALA A 182 -9.98 -23.96 -5.12
N VAL A 183 -9.83 -23.65 -3.83
CA VAL A 183 -9.67 -22.26 -3.40
C VAL A 183 -8.28 -21.83 -3.81
N GLU A 184 -8.15 -21.28 -5.02
CA GLU A 184 -6.86 -20.87 -5.58
C GLU A 184 -6.16 -19.80 -4.72
N GLU A 185 -4.83 -19.92 -4.66
CA GLU A 185 -3.95 -19.15 -3.76
C GLU A 185 -3.75 -17.72 -4.24
N ALA A 186 -3.59 -17.56 -5.55
CA ALA A 186 -2.89 -16.42 -6.15
C ALA A 186 -3.81 -15.47 -6.95
N CYS A 187 -4.99 -15.89 -7.37
CA CYS A 187 -5.73 -15.08 -8.35
C CYS A 187 -6.64 -14.02 -7.70
N SER A 188 -7.13 -14.25 -6.48
CA SER A 188 -8.20 -13.39 -5.95
C SER A 188 -8.28 -13.24 -4.41
N GLY A 189 -7.52 -14.00 -3.62
CA GLY A 189 -7.45 -13.81 -2.16
C GLY A 189 -6.41 -12.78 -1.75
N MET A 190 -5.13 -13.13 -1.94
CA MET A 190 -3.99 -12.30 -1.54
C MET A 190 -3.87 -11.00 -2.33
N ARG A 191 -4.10 -11.05 -3.65
CA ARG A 191 -4.18 -9.87 -4.53
C ARG A 191 -5.13 -8.80 -3.97
N SER A 192 -6.36 -9.21 -3.63
CA SER A 192 -7.38 -8.31 -3.08
C SER A 192 -7.00 -7.79 -1.70
N ILE A 193 -6.37 -8.61 -0.85
CA ILE A 193 -5.89 -8.17 0.47
C ILE A 193 -4.82 -7.08 0.32
N MET A 194 -3.78 -7.32 -0.49
CA MET A 194 -2.68 -6.36 -0.66
C MET A 194 -3.17 -5.06 -1.29
N ALA A 195 -4.00 -5.15 -2.34
CA ALA A 195 -4.60 -3.99 -2.97
C ALA A 195 -5.52 -3.22 -2.02
N LEU A 196 -6.36 -3.90 -1.23
CA LEU A 196 -7.26 -3.25 -0.28
C LEU A 196 -6.50 -2.66 0.91
N LEU A 197 -5.41 -3.27 1.37
CA LEU A 197 -4.53 -2.70 2.40
C LEU A 197 -3.87 -1.41 1.91
N ALA A 198 -3.32 -1.42 0.68
CA ALA A 198 -2.72 -0.23 0.07
C ALA A 198 -3.77 0.88 -0.11
N LEU A 199 -4.93 0.54 -0.67
CA LEU A 199 -6.02 1.49 -0.86
C LEU A 199 -6.58 2.01 0.47
N SER A 200 -6.69 1.15 1.49
CA SER A 200 -7.12 1.54 2.82
C SER A 200 -6.14 2.49 3.48
N ALA A 201 -4.83 2.22 3.38
CA ALA A 201 -3.80 3.12 3.91
C ALA A 201 -3.85 4.49 3.23
N LEU A 202 -4.00 4.53 1.91
CA LEU A 202 -4.13 5.78 1.15
C LEU A 202 -5.42 6.52 1.54
N PHE A 203 -6.56 5.83 1.53
CA PHE A 203 -7.86 6.39 1.87
C PHE A 203 -7.88 6.94 3.30
N ALA A 204 -7.41 6.16 4.27
CA ALA A 204 -7.29 6.54 5.66
C ALA A 204 -6.47 7.82 5.82
N TYR A 205 -5.30 7.87 5.16
CA TYR A 205 -4.39 9.01 5.25
C TYR A 205 -4.97 10.28 4.61
N LEU A 206 -5.71 10.16 3.50
CA LEU A 206 -6.29 11.30 2.80
C LEU A 206 -7.56 11.85 3.48
N MET A 207 -8.37 10.98 4.08
CA MET A 207 -9.69 11.37 4.62
C MET A 207 -9.70 11.70 6.11
N TYR A 208 -8.72 11.21 6.88
CA TYR A 208 -8.76 11.31 8.33
C TYR A 208 -7.45 11.87 8.91
N ASP A 209 -7.57 12.84 9.81
CA ASP A 209 -6.42 13.33 10.61
C ASP A 209 -6.13 12.45 11.84
N SER A 210 -7.15 11.75 12.35
CA SER A 210 -7.02 10.91 13.54
C SER A 210 -6.26 9.63 13.25
N ARG A 211 -5.08 9.46 13.88
CA ARG A 211 -4.27 8.24 13.78
C ARG A 211 -5.03 6.98 14.19
N LEU A 212 -5.92 7.09 15.18
CA LEU A 212 -6.74 5.95 15.60
C LEU A 212 -7.69 5.50 14.49
N LYS A 213 -8.42 6.44 13.87
CA LYS A 213 -9.32 6.14 12.75
C LYS A 213 -8.54 5.54 11.58
N GLN A 214 -7.36 6.10 11.27
CA GLN A 214 -6.49 5.58 10.23
C GLN A 214 -6.10 4.11 10.47
N TRP A 215 -5.62 3.80 11.68
CA TRP A 215 -5.24 2.43 12.04
C TRP A 215 -6.43 1.48 12.03
N ILE A 216 -7.59 1.87 12.55
CA ILE A 216 -8.80 1.03 12.52
C ILE A 216 -9.16 0.69 11.07
N LEU A 217 -9.16 1.66 10.15
CA LEU A 217 -9.46 1.41 8.74
C LEU A 217 -8.44 0.49 8.07
N VAL A 218 -7.15 0.73 8.28
CA VAL A 218 -6.07 -0.10 7.71
C VAL A 218 -6.17 -1.53 8.22
N VAL A 219 -6.31 -1.71 9.53
CA VAL A 219 -6.43 -3.04 10.13
C VAL A 219 -7.71 -3.74 9.70
N SER A 220 -8.81 -3.00 9.52
CA SER A 220 -10.10 -3.56 9.08
C SER A 220 -10.10 -3.99 7.61
N ALA A 221 -9.17 -3.53 6.79
CA ALA A 221 -9.04 -4.01 5.41
C ALA A 221 -8.80 -5.52 5.35
N LEU A 222 -8.02 -6.09 6.28
CA LEU A 222 -7.77 -7.53 6.34
C LEU A 222 -9.06 -8.34 6.57
N PRO A 223 -9.82 -8.17 7.68
CA PRO A 223 -11.05 -8.94 7.89
C PRO A 223 -12.10 -8.66 6.81
N ILE A 224 -12.21 -7.43 6.30
CA ILE A 224 -13.12 -7.12 5.18
C ILE A 224 -12.74 -7.97 3.97
N ALA A 225 -11.47 -7.97 3.56
CA ALA A 225 -11.01 -8.76 2.42
C ALA A 225 -11.24 -10.27 2.61
N VAL A 226 -11.02 -10.79 3.83
CA VAL A 226 -11.29 -12.20 4.17
C VAL A 226 -12.79 -12.52 4.06
N ILE A 227 -13.67 -11.67 4.60
CA ILE A 227 -15.12 -11.85 4.53
C ILE A 227 -15.60 -11.83 3.08
N THR A 228 -15.16 -10.85 2.30
CA THR A 228 -15.54 -10.75 0.89
C THR A 228 -15.00 -11.93 0.07
N ASN A 229 -13.83 -12.47 0.44
CA ASN A 229 -13.28 -13.68 -0.16
C ASN A 229 -14.12 -14.94 0.18
N ILE A 230 -14.59 -15.07 1.43
CA ILE A 230 -15.52 -16.15 1.83
C ILE A 230 -16.81 -16.08 1.02
N ILE A 231 -17.39 -14.89 0.87
CA ILE A 231 -18.59 -14.68 0.06
C ILE A 231 -18.31 -15.12 -1.38
N ARG A 232 -17.20 -14.70 -1.98
CA ARG A 232 -16.81 -15.11 -3.34
C ARG A 232 -16.76 -16.62 -3.48
N VAL A 233 -15.96 -17.31 -2.66
CA VAL A 233 -15.76 -18.76 -2.75
C VAL A 233 -17.07 -19.51 -2.53
N THR A 234 -17.89 -19.05 -1.58
CA THR A 234 -19.23 -19.61 -1.32
C THR A 234 -20.13 -19.47 -2.54
N THR A 235 -20.21 -18.28 -3.12
CA THR A 235 -21.02 -18.04 -4.33
C THR A 235 -20.52 -18.84 -5.51
N THR A 236 -19.21 -18.92 -5.73
CA THR A 236 -18.62 -19.76 -6.80
C THR A 236 -18.99 -21.23 -6.62
N GLY A 237 -18.93 -21.77 -5.39
CA GLY A 237 -19.32 -23.14 -5.11
C GLY A 237 -20.81 -23.42 -5.34
N ILE A 238 -21.68 -22.51 -4.91
CA ILE A 238 -23.13 -22.59 -5.17
C ILE A 238 -23.41 -22.56 -6.68
N VAL A 239 -22.78 -21.63 -7.40
CA VAL A 239 -23.01 -21.48 -8.83
C VAL A 239 -22.47 -22.68 -9.61
N ALA A 240 -21.31 -23.22 -9.24
CA ALA A 240 -20.75 -24.40 -9.87
C ALA A 240 -21.68 -25.62 -9.74
N HIS A 241 -22.38 -25.77 -8.61
CA HIS A 241 -23.35 -26.84 -8.42
C HIS A 241 -24.53 -26.76 -9.42
N TYR A 242 -25.08 -25.57 -9.65
CA TYR A 242 -26.28 -25.39 -10.48
C TYR A 242 -26.00 -25.17 -11.98
N TRP A 243 -24.94 -24.44 -12.31
CA TRP A 243 -24.60 -24.04 -13.70
C TRP A 243 -23.33 -24.71 -14.23
N GLY A 244 -22.72 -25.59 -13.44
CA GLY A 244 -21.52 -26.32 -13.80
C GLY A 244 -20.23 -25.54 -13.59
N LYS A 245 -19.13 -26.30 -13.50
CA LYS A 245 -17.78 -25.79 -13.21
C LYS A 245 -17.28 -24.79 -14.27
N ALA A 246 -17.48 -25.10 -15.55
CA ALA A 246 -17.00 -24.26 -16.66
C ALA A 246 -17.58 -22.84 -16.64
N PHE A 247 -18.85 -22.69 -16.23
CA PHE A 247 -19.48 -21.37 -16.09
C PHE A 247 -18.96 -20.61 -14.86
N ALA A 248 -18.73 -21.32 -13.76
CA ALA A 248 -18.23 -20.74 -12.50
C ALA A 248 -16.77 -20.28 -12.59
N GLU A 249 -15.91 -21.01 -13.31
CA GLU A 249 -14.48 -20.68 -13.50
C GLU A 249 -14.22 -19.75 -14.70
N GLY A 250 -15.16 -19.65 -15.64
CA GLY A 250 -15.07 -18.73 -16.78
C GLY A 250 -15.51 -17.30 -16.44
N ILE A 251 -16.54 -16.81 -17.14
CA ILE A 251 -17.02 -15.42 -17.09
C ILE A 251 -17.33 -14.93 -15.67
N LEU A 252 -17.84 -15.82 -14.81
CA LEU A 252 -18.16 -15.44 -13.44
C LEU A 252 -16.91 -15.22 -12.59
N HIS A 253 -15.81 -15.93 -12.82
CA HIS A 253 -14.61 -15.77 -11.99
C HIS A 253 -14.02 -14.36 -12.13
N GLU A 254 -13.84 -13.89 -13.37
CA GLU A 254 -13.34 -12.53 -13.64
C GLU A 254 -14.34 -11.45 -13.20
N SER A 255 -15.63 -11.64 -13.51
CA SER A 255 -16.69 -10.67 -13.19
C SER A 255 -16.98 -10.58 -11.68
N PHE A 256 -16.83 -11.66 -10.92
CA PHE A 256 -16.97 -11.60 -9.46
C PHE A 256 -15.72 -11.02 -8.80
N GLY A 257 -14.53 -11.21 -9.37
CA GLY A 257 -13.29 -10.70 -8.79
C GLY A 257 -13.32 -9.19 -8.55
N TRP A 258 -13.69 -8.40 -9.57
CA TRP A 258 -13.78 -6.94 -9.43
C TRP A 258 -14.95 -6.51 -8.53
N LEU A 259 -16.10 -7.20 -8.61
CA LEU A 259 -17.27 -6.89 -7.81
C LEU A 259 -16.98 -7.05 -6.32
N VAL A 260 -16.30 -8.14 -5.94
CA VAL A 260 -15.88 -8.43 -4.56
C VAL A 260 -14.93 -7.33 -4.05
N PHE A 261 -14.04 -6.82 -4.90
CA PHE A 261 -13.18 -5.69 -4.56
C PHE A 261 -13.97 -4.39 -4.35
N VAL A 262 -14.94 -4.09 -5.22
CA VAL A 262 -15.83 -2.91 -5.06
C VAL A 262 -16.62 -3.02 -3.76
N ILE A 263 -17.18 -4.19 -3.45
CA ILE A 263 -17.89 -4.45 -2.20
C ILE A 263 -16.95 -4.23 -1.00
N ALA A 264 -15.73 -4.76 -1.05
CA ALA A 264 -14.74 -4.58 0.01
C ALA A 264 -14.42 -3.09 0.23
N PHE A 265 -14.26 -2.32 -0.84
CA PHE A 265 -14.04 -0.89 -0.75
C PHE A 265 -15.26 -0.13 -0.20
N VAL A 266 -16.47 -0.49 -0.61
CA VAL A 266 -17.70 0.09 -0.07
C VAL A 266 -17.82 -0.20 1.43
N LEU A 267 -17.54 -1.43 1.87
CA LEU A 267 -17.53 -1.79 3.30
C LEU A 267 -16.52 -0.96 4.09
N LEU A 268 -15.32 -0.75 3.53
CA LEU A 268 -14.31 0.11 4.14
C LEU A 268 -14.78 1.57 4.25
N PHE A 269 -15.42 2.10 3.20
CA PHE A 269 -15.97 3.45 3.19
C PHE A 269 -17.12 3.61 4.21
N LEU A 270 -18.01 2.62 4.30
CA LEU A 270 -19.09 2.59 5.29
C LEU A 270 -18.55 2.50 6.71
N LEU A 271 -17.49 1.72 6.94
CA LEU A 271 -16.79 1.70 8.21
C LEU A 271 -16.22 3.08 8.56
N GLY A 272 -15.64 3.79 7.60
CA GLY A 272 -15.19 5.18 7.78
C GLY A 272 -16.32 6.09 8.24
N LYS A 273 -17.47 6.06 7.56
CA LYS A 273 -18.67 6.81 7.97
C LYS A 273 -19.17 6.42 9.36
N LEU A 274 -19.14 5.13 9.69
CA LEU A 274 -19.51 4.65 11.02
C LEU A 274 -18.57 5.21 12.09
N LEU A 275 -17.26 5.23 11.84
CA LEU A 275 -16.28 5.82 12.76
C LEU A 275 -16.47 7.33 12.92
N ASP A 276 -16.92 8.04 11.88
CA ASP A 276 -17.28 9.45 11.98
C ASP A 276 -18.51 9.69 12.83
N TRP A 277 -19.50 8.81 12.70
CA TRP A 277 -20.69 8.84 13.53
C TRP A 277 -20.41 8.50 15.00
N LEU A 278 -19.60 7.46 15.26
CA LEU A 278 -19.22 7.04 16.63
C LEU A 278 -18.24 7.99 17.31
N PHE A 279 -17.32 8.56 16.55
CA PHE A 279 -16.30 9.49 17.06
C PHE A 279 -16.33 10.80 16.24
N PRO A 280 -17.33 11.68 16.49
CA PRO A 280 -17.40 12.97 15.84
C PRO A 280 -16.15 13.77 16.18
N THR A 281 -15.24 13.90 15.22
CA THR A 281 -14.10 14.79 15.37
C THR A 281 -14.62 16.22 15.26
N LYS A 282 -14.53 16.97 16.36
CA LYS A 282 -14.83 18.41 16.39
C LYS A 282 -13.95 19.05 15.32
N LYS A 283 -14.53 19.51 14.21
CA LYS A 283 -13.81 20.33 13.23
C LYS A 283 -13.24 21.50 14.01
N LEU A 284 -11.92 21.56 14.15
CA LEU A 284 -11.25 22.79 14.61
C LEU A 284 -11.61 23.84 13.56
N SER A 285 -12.54 24.72 13.92
CA SER A 285 -12.86 25.91 13.14
C SER A 285 -11.56 26.61 12.78
N PRO A 286 -11.36 27.04 11.52
CA PRO A 286 -10.16 27.77 11.15
C PRO A 286 -10.02 28.95 12.11
N GLN A 287 -8.90 29.01 12.81
CA GLN A 287 -8.55 30.15 13.65
C GLN A 287 -8.64 31.38 12.73
N PRO A 288 -9.44 32.41 13.08
CA PRO A 288 -9.46 33.64 12.28
C PRO A 288 -8.02 34.12 12.17
N ALA A 289 -7.57 34.37 10.94
CA ALA A 289 -6.27 34.96 10.69
C ALA A 289 -6.13 36.17 11.62
N ALA A 290 -5.09 36.18 12.46
CA ALA A 290 -4.78 37.31 13.29
C ALA A 290 -4.71 38.53 12.37
N ILE A 291 -5.69 39.42 12.53
CA ILE A 291 -5.71 40.72 11.86
C ILE A 291 -4.43 41.40 12.32
N SER A 292 -3.53 41.64 11.38
CA SER A 292 -2.38 42.51 11.58
C SER A 292 -2.91 43.87 12.00
N GLU A 293 -2.83 44.18 13.29
CA GLU A 293 -2.99 45.55 13.76
C GLU A 293 -1.82 46.36 13.19
N GLU A 294 -2.13 47.08 12.12
CA GLU A 294 -1.39 48.25 11.67
C GLU A 294 -1.42 49.27 12.82
N SER A 295 -0.30 49.44 13.53
CA SER A 295 -0.12 50.59 14.42
C SER A 295 0.30 51.79 13.56
N PRO A 296 -0.44 52.92 13.59
CA PRO A 296 -0.12 54.09 12.81
C PRO A 296 1.15 54.77 13.33
N ARG A 297 1.92 55.32 12.39
CA ARG A 297 2.98 56.30 12.65
C ARG A 297 2.37 57.51 13.37
N HIS A 298 2.96 57.88 14.50
CA HIS A 298 3.02 59.25 14.99
C HIS A 298 4.52 59.52 15.15
N GLU A 299 5.10 60.31 14.25
CA GLU A 299 5.38 61.75 14.43
C GLU A 299 6.31 62.01 15.63
#